data_AF-A0A645BN51-F1
#
_entry.id   AF-A0A645BN51-F1
#
_cell.length_a   1.000
_cell.length_b   1.000
_cell.length_c   1.000
_cell.angle_alpha   90.00
_cell.angle_beta   90.00
_cell.angle_gamma   90.00
#
_symmetry.space_group_name_H-M   'P 1'
#
loop_
_entity.id
_entity.type
_entity.pdbx_description
1 polymer ?
#
loop_
_entity_poly.entity_id
_entity_poly.type
_entity_poly.pdbx_seq_one_letter_code
_entity_poly.pdbx_strand_id
1 'polypeptide(L)'
;MAKPDGAYAYCTLDTALPFGEFIKTGRTALETAKHGGTMEESEDHEEFFFLSCVPWLRYTGMVQPVPSPAYSNVRLAWGKWTEENGRISLPVTILAHHALVDGVHLGRFYEELEHRVSKAR
;
A
#
# COMPACT_ATOMS: atom_id res chain seq x y z
N MET A 1 -6.02 -7.36 0.82
CA MET A 1 -6.66 -8.42 -0.01
C MET A 1 -7.96 -8.83 0.67
N ALA A 2 -9.02 -9.14 -0.08
CA ALA A 2 -10.27 -9.62 0.52
C ALA A 2 -10.30 -11.16 0.55
N LYS A 3 -10.47 -11.71 1.75
CA LYS A 3 -10.78 -13.12 2.01
C LYS A 3 -12.20 -13.44 1.50
N PRO A 4 -12.56 -14.72 1.30
CA PRO A 4 -13.89 -15.11 0.81
C PRO A 4 -15.07 -14.64 1.69
N ASP A 5 -14.83 -14.46 2.99
CA ASP A 5 -15.78 -13.96 3.99
C ASP A 5 -15.86 -12.41 4.03
N GLY A 6 -15.11 -11.71 3.18
CA GLY A 6 -15.07 -10.26 3.11
C GLY A 6 -14.07 -9.60 4.08
N ALA A 7 -13.43 -10.36 4.96
CA ALA A 7 -12.36 -9.87 5.82
C ALA A 7 -11.08 -9.55 5.01
N TYR A 8 -10.13 -8.85 5.61
CA TYR A 8 -8.78 -8.74 5.08
C TYR A 8 -7.79 -9.64 5.84
N ALA A 9 -6.63 -9.89 5.24
CA ALA A 9 -5.49 -10.51 5.89
C ALA A 9 -4.20 -9.77 5.50
N TYR A 10 -3.21 -9.84 6.39
CA TYR A 10 -1.85 -9.40 6.11
C TYR A 10 -1.05 -10.48 5.37
N CYS A 11 -0.11 -10.03 4.54
CA CYS A 11 1.02 -10.83 4.09
C CYS A 11 2.25 -9.93 4.02
N THR A 12 3.42 -10.51 4.23
CA THR A 12 4.70 -9.80 4.10
C THR A 12 5.32 -10.12 2.75
N LEU A 13 5.91 -9.11 2.11
CA LEU A 13 6.59 -9.23 0.83
C LEU A 13 8.07 -8.89 1.01
N ASP A 14 8.96 -9.69 0.44
CA ASP A 14 10.41 -9.44 0.49
C ASP A 14 10.84 -8.51 -0.65
N THR A 15 11.11 -7.26 -0.31
CA THR A 15 11.51 -6.22 -1.28
C THR A 15 12.97 -6.34 -1.73
N ALA A 16 13.78 -7.22 -1.15
CA ALA A 16 15.15 -7.46 -1.59
C ALA A 16 15.21 -8.34 -2.86
N LEU A 17 14.10 -9.01 -3.20
CA LEU A 17 14.02 -9.88 -4.37
C LEU A 17 14.05 -9.10 -5.69
N PRO A 18 14.66 -9.66 -6.76
CA PRO A 18 14.52 -9.12 -8.11
C PRO A 18 13.04 -9.01 -8.53
N PHE A 19 12.69 -8.00 -9.32
CA PHE A 19 11.28 -7.65 -9.61
C PHE A 19 10.42 -8.84 -10.08
N GLY A 20 10.93 -9.67 -11.01
CA GLY A 20 10.19 -10.83 -11.50
C GLY A 20 9.92 -11.87 -10.40
N GLU A 21 10.88 -12.07 -9.51
CA GLU A 21 10.76 -12.98 -8.38
C GLU A 21 9.83 -12.40 -7.30
N PHE A 22 9.98 -11.10 -6.99
CA PHE A 22 9.08 -10.35 -6.10
C PHE A 22 7.61 -10.51 -6.50
N ILE A 23 7.28 -10.37 -7.79
CA ILE A 23 5.91 -10.54 -8.28
C ILE A 23 5.44 -12.00 -8.11
N LYS A 24 6.31 -12.97 -8.42
CA LYS A 24 5.97 -14.39 -8.32
C LYS A 24 5.73 -14.81 -6.87
N THR A 25 6.66 -14.52 -5.97
CA THR A 25 6.57 -14.87 -4.55
C THR A 25 5.44 -14.09 -3.87
N GLY A 26 5.27 -12.81 -4.22
CA GLY A 26 4.20 -11.98 -3.68
C GLY A 26 2.81 -12.47 -4.04
N ARG A 27 2.57 -12.91 -5.29
CA ARG A 27 1.29 -13.53 -5.68
C ARG A 27 0.99 -14.78 -4.87
N THR A 28 1.98 -15.63 -4.65
CA THR A 28 1.82 -16.82 -3.80
C THR A 28 1.47 -16.43 -2.37
N ALA A 29 2.20 -15.48 -1.77
CA ALA A 29 1.94 -14.99 -0.42
C ALA A 29 0.53 -14.38 -0.27
N LEU A 30 0.10 -13.59 -1.25
CA LEU A 30 -1.25 -13.01 -1.34
C LEU A 30 -2.32 -14.12 -1.37
N GLU A 31 -2.17 -15.13 -2.21
CA GLU A 31 -3.15 -16.23 -2.31
C GLU A 31 -3.17 -17.10 -1.05
N THR A 32 -2.02 -17.35 -0.42
CA THR A 32 -1.96 -18.05 0.87
C THR A 32 -2.67 -17.27 1.96
N ALA A 33 -2.38 -15.97 2.11
CA ALA A 33 -3.02 -15.11 3.11
C ALA A 33 -4.53 -14.96 2.89
N LYS A 34 -4.99 -14.96 1.63
CA LYS A 34 -6.42 -14.94 1.30
C LYS A 34 -7.19 -16.15 1.84
N HIS A 35 -6.55 -17.33 1.92
CA HIS A 35 -7.20 -18.58 2.34
C HIS A 35 -6.88 -19.02 3.78
N GLY A 36 -5.84 -18.45 4.41
CA GLY A 36 -5.43 -18.84 5.76
C GLY A 36 -4.78 -17.74 6.61
N GLY A 37 -4.71 -16.50 6.11
CA GLY A 37 -4.10 -15.39 6.80
C GLY A 37 -5.00 -14.76 7.88
N THR A 38 -4.35 -14.05 8.79
CA THR A 38 -4.96 -13.35 9.92
C THR A 38 -4.87 -11.83 9.73
N MET A 39 -5.61 -11.09 10.58
CA MET A 39 -5.48 -9.64 10.72
C MET A 39 -4.42 -9.26 11.77
N GLU A 40 -3.67 -10.22 12.28
CA GLU A 40 -2.65 -9.97 13.29
C GLU A 40 -1.39 -9.45 12.61
N GLU A 41 -0.86 -8.35 13.16
CA GLU A 41 0.44 -7.84 12.77
C GLU A 41 1.52 -8.80 13.32
N SER A 42 2.57 -9.10 12.54
CA SER A 42 3.67 -9.92 13.04
C SER A 42 4.48 -9.17 14.11
N GLU A 43 5.28 -9.89 14.90
CA GLU A 43 6.09 -9.27 15.96
C GLU A 43 6.99 -8.14 15.43
N ASP A 44 7.55 -8.28 14.21
CA ASP A 44 8.44 -7.28 13.56
C ASP A 44 7.72 -6.12 12.83
N HIS A 45 6.44 -5.89 13.12
CA HIS A 45 5.60 -4.88 12.45
C HIS A 45 6.14 -3.44 12.45
N GLU A 46 7.03 -3.11 13.38
CA GLU A 46 7.65 -1.78 13.47
C GLU A 46 8.57 -1.47 12.28
N GLU A 47 9.10 -2.48 11.59
CA GLU A 47 10.03 -2.33 10.46
C GLU A 47 9.32 -2.21 9.09
N PHE A 48 7.99 -2.34 9.06
CA PHE A 48 7.27 -2.47 7.80
C PHE A 48 6.70 -1.17 7.24
N PHE A 49 6.70 -1.10 5.91
CA PHE A 49 5.75 -0.26 5.18
C PHE A 49 4.40 -0.99 5.09
N PHE A 50 3.33 -0.34 5.53
CA PHE A 50 1.99 -0.91 5.44
C PHE A 50 1.31 -0.49 4.15
N LEU A 51 1.02 -1.45 3.27
CA LEU A 51 0.35 -1.19 2.00
C LEU A 51 -1.09 -1.71 2.03
N SER A 52 -2.03 -0.87 1.61
CA SER A 52 -3.45 -1.22 1.53
C SER A 52 -4.04 -0.86 0.16
N CYS A 53 -4.92 -1.73 -0.34
CA CYS A 53 -5.64 -1.50 -1.59
C CYS A 53 -7.14 -1.63 -1.32
N VAL A 54 -7.89 -0.57 -1.61
CA VAL A 54 -9.37 -0.53 -1.56
C VAL A 54 -9.91 -0.38 -2.99
N PRO A 55 -9.82 -1.44 -3.82
CA PRO A 55 -10.01 -1.32 -5.27
C PRO A 55 -11.45 -0.99 -5.68
N TRP A 56 -12.39 -1.05 -4.75
CA TRP A 56 -13.81 -0.77 -4.96
C TRP A 56 -14.16 0.70 -4.72
N LEU A 57 -13.32 1.44 -3.99
CA LEU A 57 -13.61 2.78 -3.53
C LEU A 57 -12.76 3.82 -4.25
N ARG A 58 -13.42 4.75 -4.94
CA ARG A 58 -12.79 6.02 -5.34
C ARG A 58 -12.92 7.01 -4.18
N TYR A 59 -11.83 7.65 -3.80
CA TYR A 59 -11.80 8.62 -2.71
C TYR A 59 -11.01 9.87 -3.09
N THR A 60 -11.25 10.97 -2.38
CA THR A 60 -10.49 12.22 -2.48
C THR A 60 -9.57 12.46 -1.28
N GLY A 61 -9.83 11.77 -0.16
CA GLY A 61 -8.95 11.70 1.00
C GLY A 61 -9.27 10.48 1.84
N MET A 62 -8.28 10.01 2.60
CA MET A 62 -8.41 8.89 3.53
C MET A 62 -7.51 9.14 4.75
N VAL A 63 -8.00 8.81 5.93
CA VAL A 63 -7.23 8.84 7.17
C VAL A 63 -7.21 7.43 7.74
N GLN A 64 -6.02 6.94 8.05
CA GLN A 64 -5.85 5.63 8.70
C GLN A 64 -5.67 5.86 10.20
N PRO A 65 -6.44 5.17 11.07
CA PRO A 65 -6.19 5.23 12.49
C PRO A 65 -4.82 4.64 12.82
N VAL A 66 -4.12 5.27 13.76
CA VAL A 66 -2.85 4.80 14.31
C VAL A 66 -2.99 4.59 15.81
N PRO A 67 -2.24 3.63 16.40
CA PRO A 67 -2.27 3.39 17.83
C PRO A 67 -1.75 4.60 18.62
N SER A 68 -1.93 4.57 19.94
CA SER A 68 -1.33 5.52 20.86
C SER A 68 -0.46 4.75 21.86
N PRO A 69 0.86 4.99 21.93
CA PRO A 69 1.61 5.97 21.13
C PRO A 69 1.65 5.61 19.64
N ALA A 70 1.76 6.63 18.78
CA ALA A 70 1.78 6.43 17.34
C ALA A 70 3.10 5.80 16.88
N TYR A 71 3.00 4.82 15.98
CA TYR A 71 4.17 4.26 15.30
C TYR A 71 4.71 5.24 14.25
N SER A 72 6.01 5.15 13.97
CA SER A 72 6.68 5.94 12.93
C SER A 72 6.65 5.29 11.55
N ASN A 73 6.02 4.11 11.42
CA ASN A 73 5.95 3.39 10.16
C ASN A 73 5.13 4.14 9.11
N VAL A 74 5.55 4.02 7.85
CA VAL A 74 4.85 4.66 6.73
C VAL A 74 3.72 3.74 6.27
N ARG A 75 2.52 4.32 6.15
CA ARG A 75 1.34 3.62 5.64
C ARG A 75 0.93 4.23 4.31
N LEU A 76 0.84 3.39 3.29
CA LEU A 76 0.44 3.76 1.94
C LEU A 76 -0.84 3.03 1.58
N ALA A 77 -1.76 3.73 0.94
CA ALA A 77 -2.96 3.10 0.44
C ALA A 77 -3.46 3.73 -0.86
N TRP A 78 -4.07 2.91 -1.72
CA TRP A 78 -4.67 3.38 -2.97
C TRP A 78 -6.06 2.82 -3.17
N GLY A 79 -6.85 3.56 -3.95
CA GLY A 79 -8.24 3.23 -4.25
C GLY A 79 -8.47 2.80 -5.69
N LYS A 80 -9.74 2.82 -6.07
CA LYS A 80 -10.20 2.58 -7.44
C LYS A 80 -9.70 3.69 -8.37
N TRP A 81 -9.02 3.30 -9.45
CA TRP A 81 -8.65 4.21 -10.52
C TRP A 81 -9.86 4.55 -11.40
N THR A 82 -9.82 5.71 -12.06
CA THR A 82 -10.79 6.08 -13.10
C THR A 82 -10.07 6.58 -14.34
N GLU A 83 -10.74 6.52 -15.49
CA GLU A 83 -10.31 7.16 -16.71
C GLU A 83 -11.35 8.17 -17.16
N GLU A 84 -10.93 9.41 -17.34
CA GLU A 84 -11.77 10.53 -17.78
C GLU A 84 -10.97 11.34 -18.81
N ASN A 85 -11.54 11.57 -19.99
CA ASN A 85 -10.90 12.32 -21.09
C ASN A 85 -9.49 11.80 -21.47
N GLY A 86 -9.30 10.47 -21.45
CA GLY A 86 -8.02 9.84 -21.76
C GLY A 86 -6.96 10.00 -20.66
N ARG A 87 -7.33 10.52 -19.48
CA ARG A 87 -6.45 10.61 -18.31
C ARG A 87 -6.86 9.59 -17.26
N ILE A 88 -5.90 8.76 -16.85
CA ILE A 88 -6.07 7.85 -15.71
C ILE A 88 -5.79 8.62 -14.42
N SER A 89 -6.69 8.50 -13.44
CA SER A 89 -6.56 9.06 -12.10
C SER A 89 -6.58 7.93 -11.07
N LEU A 90 -5.53 7.85 -10.25
CA LEU A 90 -5.41 6.88 -9.16
C LEU A 90 -5.31 7.62 -7.82
N PRO A 91 -6.26 7.46 -6.89
CA PRO A 91 -6.14 8.07 -5.57
C PRO A 91 -5.12 7.30 -4.73
N VAL A 92 -4.11 8.00 -4.21
CA VAL A 92 -3.02 7.44 -3.39
C VAL A 92 -2.79 8.33 -2.16
N THR A 93 -2.84 7.72 -0.99
CA THR A 93 -2.63 8.37 0.31
C THR A 93 -1.38 7.82 0.96
N ILE A 94 -0.55 8.72 1.53
CA ILE A 94 0.54 8.37 2.43
C ILE A 94 0.26 8.98 3.80
N LEU A 95 0.37 8.16 4.84
CA LEU A 95 0.50 8.58 6.22
C LEU A 95 1.94 8.35 6.66
N ALA A 96 2.60 9.40 7.15
CA ALA A 96 3.96 9.35 7.64
C ALA A 96 4.14 10.28 8.85
N HIS A 97 5.04 9.93 9.76
CA HIS A 97 5.31 10.71 10.95
C HIS A 97 6.22 11.92 10.62
N HIS A 98 5.79 13.14 10.98
CA HIS A 98 6.47 14.36 10.54
C HIS A 98 7.89 14.53 11.13
N ALA A 99 8.20 13.87 12.26
CA ALA A 99 9.57 13.83 12.77
C ALA A 99 10.58 13.13 11.82
N LEU A 100 10.09 12.37 10.83
CA LEU A 100 10.91 11.65 9.85
C LEU A 100 10.67 12.11 8.41
N VAL A 101 9.48 12.65 8.11
CA VAL A 101 9.05 12.95 6.74
C VAL A 101 8.45 14.35 6.65
N ASP A 102 9.18 15.25 6.00
CA ASP A 102 8.69 16.57 5.58
C ASP A 102 7.99 16.58 4.22
N GLY A 103 7.30 17.69 3.92
CA GLY A 103 6.58 17.88 2.65
C GLY A 103 7.42 17.71 1.38
N VAL A 104 8.73 18.03 1.43
CA VAL A 104 9.64 17.81 0.28
C VAL A 104 9.80 16.33 -0.07
N HIS A 105 9.78 15.45 0.92
CA HIS A 105 9.89 14.00 0.70
C HIS A 105 8.60 13.46 0.07
N LEU A 106 7.44 13.92 0.55
CA LEU A 106 6.15 13.57 -0.02
C LEU A 106 6.02 14.07 -1.47
N GLY A 107 6.41 15.31 -1.75
CA GLY A 107 6.41 15.87 -3.10
C GLY A 107 7.23 15.02 -4.07
N ARG A 108 8.48 14.70 -3.71
CA ARG A 108 9.36 13.83 -4.51
C ARG A 108 8.80 12.43 -4.72
N PHE A 109 8.17 11.86 -3.69
CA PHE A 109 7.52 10.56 -3.81
C PHE A 109 6.41 10.59 -4.88
N TYR A 110 5.51 11.58 -4.82
CA TYR A 110 4.38 11.66 -5.75
C TYR A 110 4.84 11.94 -7.19
N GLU A 111 5.85 12.79 -7.38
CA GLU A 111 6.48 13.03 -8.69
C GLU A 111 7.06 11.74 -9.29
N GLU A 112 7.85 10.99 -8.51
CA GLU A 112 8.44 9.74 -8.99
C GLU A 112 7.41 8.64 -9.19
N LEU A 113 6.36 8.60 -8.36
CA LEU A 113 5.24 7.67 -8.55
C LEU A 113 4.56 7.93 -9.89
N GLU A 114 4.20 9.18 -10.20
CA GLU A 114 3.60 9.57 -11.48
C GLU A 114 4.51 9.23 -12.67
N HIS A 115 5.81 9.51 -12.54
CA HIS A 115 6.81 9.20 -13.55
C HIS A 115 6.94 7.68 -13.80
N ARG A 116 6.89 6.84 -12.77
CA ARG A 116 6.98 5.38 -12.92
C ARG A 116 5.71 4.77 -13.53
N VAL A 117 4.54 5.20 -13.09
CA VAL A 117 3.26 4.62 -13.58
C VAL A 117 2.93 5.08 -15.01
N SER A 118 3.38 6.27 -15.42
CA SER A 118 3.18 6.73 -16.81
C SER A 118 4.05 5.99 -17.83
N LYS A 119 5.18 5.42 -17.41
CA LYS A 119 6.10 4.65 -18.25
C LYS A 119 5.77 3.15 -18.32
N ALA A 120 4.98 2.63 -17.37
CA ALA A 120 4.51 1.26 -17.39
C ALA A 120 3.36 1.11 -18.40
N ARG A 121 3.70 1.07 -19.70
CA ARG A 121 2.80 0.70 -20.79
C ARG A 121 3.29 -0.58 -21.46
#